data_AF-A0A929YMS8-F1
#
_entry.id   AF-A0A929YMS8-F1
#
_cell.length_a   1.000
_cell.length_b   1.000
_cell.length_c   1.000
_cell.angle_alpha   90.00
_cell.angle_beta   90.00
_cell.angle_gamma   90.00
#
_symmetry.space_group_name_H-M   'P 1'
#
loop_
_entity.id
_entity.type
_entity.pdbx_description
1 polymer ?
#
loop_
_entity_poly.entity_id
_entity_poly.type
_entity_poly.pdbx_seq_one_letter_code
_entity_poly.pdbx_strand_id
1 'polypeptide(L)'
;MPITVNEQEKTIHLETDHTSYMMAVSEYGHLGHLYYGKRIKHVNPAEHFRFFEVPSPRPDLKREKARMLAIFPFEYPTGGIG
;
A
#
# COMPACT_ATOMS: atom_id res chain seq x y z
N MET A 1 22.14 4.87 0.37
CA MET A 1 20.70 5.01 0.09
C MET A 1 20.31 4.15 -1.11
N PRO A 2 20.06 2.85 -0.92
CA PRO A 2 19.54 2.01 -1.99
C PRO A 2 18.02 2.20 -2.13
N ILE A 3 17.56 2.10 -3.38
CA ILE A 3 16.15 1.94 -3.74
C ILE A 3 16.03 0.54 -4.32
N THR A 4 15.20 -0.30 -3.74
CA THR A 4 14.99 -1.67 -4.20
C THR A 4 13.55 -1.83 -4.69
N VAL A 5 13.41 -2.44 -5.86
CA VAL A 5 12.10 -2.75 -6.45
C VAL A 5 11.99 -4.27 -6.57
N ASN A 6 11.03 -4.84 -5.86
CA ASN A 6 10.66 -6.24 -6.01
C ASN A 6 9.49 -6.32 -6.99
N GLU A 7 9.75 -6.74 -8.23
CA GLU A 7 8.72 -6.83 -9.27
C GLU A 7 7.69 -7.94 -9.00
N GLN A 8 8.08 -9.02 -8.29
CA GLN A 8 7.18 -10.13 -7.99
C GLN A 8 6.09 -9.70 -6.99
N GLU A 9 6.49 -8.98 -5.94
CA GLU A 9 5.57 -8.45 -4.92
C GLU A 9 5.03 -7.05 -5.27
N LYS A 10 5.55 -6.43 -6.34
CA LYS A 10 5.32 -5.02 -6.71
C LYS A 10 5.60 -4.05 -5.55
N THR A 11 6.63 -4.34 -4.77
CA THR A 11 7.03 -3.56 -3.59
C THR A 11 8.22 -2.67 -3.94
N ILE A 12 8.17 -1.42 -3.48
CA ILE A 12 9.24 -0.44 -3.57
C ILE A 12 9.71 -0.14 -2.15
N HIS A 13 11.01 -0.33 -1.90
CA HIS A 13 11.63 -0.12 -0.60
C HIS A 13 12.76 0.90 -0.72
N LEU A 14 12.60 2.02 -0.03
CA LEU A 14 13.58 3.09 0.11
C LEU A 14 14.27 2.95 1.46
N GLU A 15 15.58 2.78 1.45
CA GLU A 15 16.37 2.67 2.68
C GLU A 15 17.33 3.85 2.85
N THR A 16 17.26 4.47 4.03
CA THR A 16 18.32 5.35 4.52
C THR A 16 19.20 4.58 5.51
N ASP A 17 20.14 5.27 6.16
CA ASP A 17 21.01 4.64 7.16
C ASP A 17 20.21 4.05 8.33
N HIS A 18 19.07 4.65 8.68
CA HIS A 18 18.30 4.32 9.89
C HIS A 18 16.80 4.14 9.66
N THR A 19 16.28 4.48 8.49
CA THR A 19 14.83 4.42 8.19
C THR A 19 14.52 3.62 6.94
N SER A 20 13.34 3.00 6.95
CA SER A 20 12.73 2.35 5.79
C SER A 20 11.45 3.07 5.43
N TYR A 21 11.27 3.34 4.14
CA TYR A 21 9.99 3.74 3.56
C TYR A 21 9.59 2.67 2.54
N MET A 22 8.40 2.10 2.70
CA MET A 22 7.91 0.99 1.87
C MET A 22 6.52 1.30 1.33
N MET A 23 6.33 1.03 0.06
CA MET A 23 5.06 1.14 -0.66
C MET A 23 4.92 -0.05 -1.60
N ALA A 24 3.69 -0.40 -1.97
CA ALA A 24 3.44 -1.45 -2.96
C ALA A 24 2.24 -1.15 -3.85
N VAL A 25 2.31 -1.64 -5.08
CA VAL A 25 1.16 -1.62 -5.98
C VAL A 25 0.29 -2.83 -5.67
N SER A 26 -0.91 -2.56 -5.16
CA SER A 26 -1.91 -3.60 -4.90
C SER A 26 -2.31 -4.36 -6.17
N GLU A 27 -2.90 -5.54 -6.00
CA GLU A 27 -3.44 -6.33 -7.10
C GLU A 27 -4.53 -5.58 -7.91
N TYR A 28 -5.19 -4.61 -7.30
CA TYR A 28 -6.21 -3.75 -7.91
C TYR A 28 -5.63 -2.49 -8.59
N GLY A 29 -4.31 -2.35 -8.65
CA GLY A 29 -3.64 -1.26 -9.37
C GLY A 29 -3.49 0.05 -8.58
N HIS A 30 -3.81 0.05 -7.29
CA HIS A 30 -3.62 1.21 -6.42
C HIS A 30 -2.26 1.16 -5.72
N LEU A 31 -1.58 2.30 -5.64
CA LEU A 31 -0.33 2.45 -4.89
C LEU A 31 -0.65 2.70 -3.41
N GLY A 32 -0.27 1.74 -2.56
CA GLY A 32 -0.52 1.76 -1.13
C GLY A 32 0.76 1.92 -0.32
N HIS A 33 0.64 2.67 0.76
CA HIS A 33 1.65 2.83 1.80
C HIS A 33 1.70 1.57 2.65
N LEU A 34 2.92 1.05 2.89
CA LEU A 34 3.13 -0.12 3.75
C LEU A 34 3.75 0.27 5.09
N TYR A 35 4.77 1.12 5.05
CA TYR A 35 5.53 1.42 6.26
C TYR A 35 6.39 2.66 6.10
N TYR A 36 6.47 3.46 7.15
CA TYR A 36 7.50 4.47 7.34
C TYR A 36 7.98 4.47 8.80
N GLY A 37 9.29 4.28 9.00
CA GLY A 37 9.85 4.27 10.35
C GLY A 37 11.25 3.68 10.43
N LYS A 38 11.55 3.03 11.55
CA LYS A 38 12.84 2.36 11.81
C LYS A 38 13.15 1.37 10.71
N ARG A 39 14.42 1.26 10.32
CA ARG A 39 14.85 0.34 9.28
C ARG A 39 14.37 -1.10 9.55
N ILE A 40 13.58 -1.61 8.61
CA ILE A 40 13.09 -2.99 8.55
C ILE A 40 13.45 -3.61 7.19
N LYS A 41 13.45 -4.95 7.12
CA LYS A 41 13.88 -5.70 5.94
C LYS A 41 12.76 -5.96 4.94
N HIS A 42 11.55 -6.24 5.43
CA HIS A 42 10.44 -6.69 4.59
C HIS A 42 9.10 -6.45 5.30
N VAL A 43 8.07 -6.18 4.48
CA VAL A 43 6.66 -6.13 4.85
C VAL A 43 5.91 -6.82 3.73
N ASN A 44 5.10 -7.82 4.05
CA ASN A 44 4.27 -8.50 3.07
C ASN A 44 3.06 -7.62 2.70
N PRO A 45 2.93 -7.17 1.43
CA PRO A 45 1.81 -6.32 1.01
C PRO A 45 0.44 -6.97 1.20
N ALA A 46 0.34 -8.30 1.02
CA ALA A 46 -0.92 -9.03 1.14
C ALA A 46 -1.43 -9.04 2.59
N GLU A 47 -0.51 -9.20 3.55
CA GLU A 47 -0.81 -9.14 4.99
C GLU A 47 -1.08 -7.71 5.46
N HIS A 48 -0.57 -6.69 4.76
CA HIS A 48 -0.76 -5.30 5.13
C HIS A 48 -2.10 -4.73 4.64
N PHE A 49 -2.45 -4.95 3.37
CA PHE A 49 -3.63 -4.31 2.77
C PHE A 49 -4.98 -4.89 3.24
N ARG A 50 -5.03 -6.17 3.60
CA ARG A 50 -6.18 -6.83 4.25
C ARG A 50 -7.54 -6.44 3.67
N PHE A 51 -7.69 -6.51 2.35
CA PHE A 51 -8.84 -5.96 1.62
C PHE A 51 -10.22 -6.48 2.05
N PHE A 52 -10.29 -7.67 2.66
CA PHE A 52 -11.54 -8.36 2.98
C PHE A 52 -11.80 -8.49 4.49
N GLU A 53 -10.96 -7.89 5.33
CA GLU A 53 -11.15 -7.88 6.77
C GLU A 53 -11.94 -6.66 7.22
N VAL A 54 -12.78 -6.79 8.25
CA VAL A 54 -13.61 -5.67 8.73
C VAL A 54 -12.77 -4.69 9.58
N PRO A 55 -12.80 -3.37 9.31
CA PRO A 55 -13.52 -2.69 8.23
C PRO A 55 -12.83 -2.87 6.87
N SER A 56 -13.59 -3.34 5.86
CA SER A 56 -13.03 -3.79 4.58
C SER A 56 -13.07 -2.71 3.50
N PRO A 57 -11.94 -2.41 2.81
CA PRO A 57 -11.89 -1.48 1.68
C PRO A 57 -12.73 -1.91 0.46
N ARG A 58 -12.99 -3.22 0.28
CA ARG A 58 -13.79 -3.79 -0.82
C ARG A 58 -13.46 -3.24 -2.23
N PRO A 59 -12.20 -3.37 -2.69
CA PRO A 59 -11.79 -2.89 -4.03
C PRO A 59 -12.50 -3.62 -5.18
N ASP A 60 -13.14 -4.77 -4.91
CA ASP A 60 -13.99 -5.52 -5.83
C ASP A 60 -15.29 -4.76 -6.21
N LEU A 61 -15.75 -3.83 -5.38
CA LEU A 61 -16.99 -3.08 -5.59
C LEU A 61 -16.80 -1.90 -6.54
N LYS A 62 -16.85 -2.16 -7.85
CA LYS A 62 -16.58 -1.14 -8.89
C LYS A 62 -17.47 0.12 -8.83
N ARG A 63 -18.67 0.03 -8.24
CA ARG A 63 -19.65 1.13 -8.13
C ARG A 63 -19.60 1.87 -6.79
N GLU A 64 -18.78 1.43 -5.84
CA GLU A 64 -18.68 2.02 -4.51
C GLU A 64 -17.20 2.11 -4.15
N LYS A 65 -16.65 3.33 -4.22
CA LYS A 65 -15.22 3.58 -4.02
C LYS A 65 -14.93 4.40 -2.76
N ALA A 66 -15.97 4.85 -2.06
CA ALA A 66 -15.82 5.64 -0.84
C ALA A 66 -15.19 4.80 0.28
N ARG A 67 -15.50 3.50 0.37
CA ARG A 67 -14.85 2.59 1.32
C ARG A 67 -13.36 2.45 1.09
N MET A 68 -12.95 2.32 -0.18
CA MET A 68 -11.53 2.29 -0.54
C MET A 68 -10.85 3.57 -0.05
N LEU A 69 -11.40 4.73 -0.42
CA LEU A 69 -10.89 6.04 -0.01
C LEU A 69 -10.82 6.23 1.51
N ALA A 70 -11.74 5.62 2.26
CA ALA A 70 -11.81 5.76 3.71
C ALA A 70 -10.83 4.84 4.47
N ILE A 71 -10.43 3.71 3.89
CA ILE A 71 -9.75 2.63 4.62
C ILE A 71 -8.37 2.30 4.03
N PHE A 72 -8.23 2.28 2.71
CA PHE A 72 -6.98 1.86 2.08
C PHE A 72 -5.86 2.90 2.32
N PRO A 73 -4.65 2.49 2.72
CA PRO A 73 -3.56 3.41 3.00
C PRO A 73 -2.94 3.90 1.69
N PHE A 74 -3.51 4.92 1.06
CA PHE A 74 -2.97 5.46 -0.20
C PHE A 74 -1.65 6.19 0.01
N GLU A 75 -0.73 6.01 -0.93
CA GLU A 75 0.45 6.88 -1.07
C GLU A 75 0.07 8.29 -1.54
N TYR A 76 -0.87 8.37 -2.47
CA TYR A 76 -1.34 9.63 -3.04
C TYR A 76 -2.86 9.60 -3.26
N PRO A 77 -3.67 9.89 -2.23
CA PRO A 77 -5.12 9.89 -2.36
C PRO A 77 -5.58 11.04 -3.26
N THR A 78 -6.61 10.79 -4.07
CA THR A 78 -7.22 11.79 -4.97
C THR A 78 -8.71 11.89 -4.73
N GLY A 79 -9.26 13.11 -4.81
CA GLY A 79 -10.70 13.36 -4.71
C GLY A 79 -11.42 13.13 -6.03
N GLY A 80 -12.74 12.90 -5.97
CA GLY A 80 -13.59 12.75 -7.17
C GLY A 80 -13.59 11.37 -7.83
N ILE A 81 -13.01 10.37 -7.15
CA ILE A 81 -13.02 8.97 -7.62
C ILE A 81 -14.10 8.11 -6.94
N GLY A 82 -15.00 8.73 -6.15
CA GLY A 82 -16.09 8.10 -5.39
C GLY A 82 -17.37 7.92 -6.21
#